data_AF-Q8PYP1-F1
#
_entry.id   AF-Q8PYP1-F1
#
_cell.length_a   1.000
_cell.length_b   1.000
_cell.length_c   1.000
_cell.angle_alpha   90.00
_cell.angle_beta   90.00
_cell.angle_gamma   90.00
#
_symmetry.space_group_name_H-M   'P 1'
#
loop_
_entity.id
_entity.type
_entity.pdbx_description
1 polymer ?
#
loop_
_entity_poly.entity_id
_entity_poly.type
_entity_poly.pdbx_seq_one_letter_code
_entity_poly.pdbx_strand_id
1 'polypeptide(L)'
;MKSFALVRADDSDKVKIALHDLERYGHIQFSATPKCIEPNYADELLVSVMGVSLKSKCNSAALVELNNHAGAAISRLKKIHPPAHIIIISPRHKMFEELAGKFPKYPEFDRTFNHQKSPQGLDMIQEKGESSNA
;
A
#
# COMPACT_ATOMS: atom_id res chain seq x y z
N MET A 1 -21.00 -8.77 -5.17
CA MET A 1 -20.56 -7.61 -5.97
C MET A 1 -19.11 -7.34 -5.67
N LYS A 2 -18.30 -7.12 -6.72
CA LYS A 2 -16.88 -6.79 -6.61
C LYS A 2 -16.69 -5.43 -5.92
N SER A 3 -15.50 -5.20 -5.36
CA SER A 3 -15.11 -3.92 -4.78
C SER A 3 -13.62 -3.66 -5.05
N PHE A 4 -13.18 -2.43 -4.87
CA PHE A 4 -11.76 -2.07 -4.92
C PHE A 4 -11.24 -1.73 -3.53
N ALA A 5 -9.97 -2.02 -3.28
CA ALA A 5 -9.20 -1.34 -2.23
C ALA A 5 -8.26 -0.33 -2.88
N LEU A 6 -8.38 0.94 -2.46
CA LEU A 6 -7.40 1.98 -2.73
C LEU A 6 -6.44 2.06 -1.55
N VAL A 7 -5.17 1.79 -1.79
CA VAL A 7 -4.09 1.80 -0.79
C VAL A 7 -3.22 3.03 -1.05
N ARG A 8 -3.01 3.87 -0.04
CA ARG A 8 -2.33 5.17 -0.15
C ARG A 8 -1.33 5.37 0.99
N ALA A 9 -0.14 5.83 0.66
CA ALA A 9 0.88 6.20 1.65
C ALA A 9 1.81 7.31 1.15
N ASP A 10 2.59 7.85 2.07
CA ASP A 10 3.65 8.84 1.83
C ASP A 10 4.91 8.24 1.18
N ASP A 11 5.04 6.92 1.11
CA ASP A 11 6.10 6.21 0.38
C ASP A 11 5.60 4.87 -0.22
N SER A 12 6.34 4.34 -1.20
CA SER A 12 5.96 3.11 -1.90
C SER A 12 6.08 1.84 -1.06
N ASP A 13 7.00 1.81 -0.09
CA ASP A 13 7.24 0.60 0.69
C ASP A 13 6.10 0.36 1.67
N LYS A 14 5.51 1.40 2.25
CA LYS A 14 4.26 1.30 3.01
C LYS A 14 3.10 0.78 2.17
N VAL A 15 3.00 1.16 0.90
CA VAL A 15 1.98 0.61 -0.01
C VAL A 15 2.24 -0.89 -0.24
N LYS A 16 3.48 -1.30 -0.50
CA LYS A 16 3.85 -2.72 -0.69
C LYS A 16 3.56 -3.56 0.55
N ILE A 17 3.95 -3.08 1.73
CA ILE A 17 3.69 -3.73 3.01
C ILE A 17 2.18 -3.84 3.23
N ALA A 18 1.43 -2.76 3.02
CA ALA A 18 -0.03 -2.80 3.19
C ALA A 18 -0.71 -3.78 2.22
N LEU A 19 -0.30 -3.85 0.95
CA LEU A 19 -0.80 -4.85 0.01
C LEU A 19 -0.50 -6.28 0.47
N HIS A 20 0.71 -6.52 0.98
CA HIS A 20 1.09 -7.80 1.58
C HIS A 20 0.22 -8.11 2.81
N ASP A 21 -0.02 -7.14 3.69
CA ASP A 21 -0.83 -7.32 4.90
C ASP A 21 -2.29 -7.65 4.59
N LEU A 22 -2.86 -7.02 3.55
CA LEU A 22 -4.23 -7.32 3.10
C LEU A 22 -4.38 -8.78 2.68
N GLU A 23 -3.43 -9.32 1.92
CA GLU A 23 -3.47 -10.72 1.47
C GLU A 23 -3.13 -11.69 2.61
N ARG A 24 -2.03 -11.43 3.32
CA ARG A 24 -1.44 -12.38 4.27
C ARG A 24 -2.17 -12.42 5.61
N TYR A 25 -2.44 -11.25 6.18
CA TYR A 25 -3.03 -11.13 7.53
C TYR A 25 -4.52 -10.80 7.46
N GLY A 26 -4.94 -10.01 6.46
CA GLY A 26 -6.34 -9.71 6.21
C GLY A 26 -7.10 -10.83 5.50
N HIS A 27 -6.41 -11.80 4.92
CA HIS A 27 -6.97 -12.85 4.06
C HIS A 27 -7.86 -12.30 2.93
N ILE A 28 -7.61 -11.08 2.46
CA ILE A 28 -8.37 -10.44 1.39
C ILE A 28 -7.88 -11.00 0.07
N GLN A 29 -8.79 -11.54 -0.74
CA GLN A 29 -8.46 -12.11 -2.04
C GLN A 29 -8.54 -11.05 -3.13
N PHE A 30 -7.44 -10.84 -3.83
CA PHE A 30 -7.39 -9.98 -5.01
C PHE A 30 -7.88 -10.74 -6.24
N SER A 31 -8.66 -10.09 -7.09
CA SER A 31 -9.13 -10.65 -8.36
C SER A 31 -8.19 -10.34 -9.52
N ALA A 32 -7.25 -9.40 -9.33
CA ALA A 32 -6.26 -8.99 -10.31
C ALA A 32 -5.00 -8.45 -9.63
N THR A 33 -3.92 -8.31 -10.42
CA THR A 33 -2.69 -7.65 -9.95
C THR A 33 -2.99 -6.20 -9.53
N PRO A 34 -2.45 -5.74 -8.38
CA PRO A 34 -2.55 -4.33 -7.99
C PRO A 34 -2.01 -3.42 -9.10
N LYS A 35 -2.72 -2.31 -9.34
CA LYS A 35 -2.38 -1.32 -10.37
C LYS A 35 -1.88 -0.04 -9.74
N CYS A 36 -0.91 0.61 -10.38
CA CYS A 36 -0.42 1.91 -9.95
C CYS A 36 -1.41 3.00 -10.38
N ILE A 37 -1.72 3.90 -9.46
CA ILE A 37 -2.64 5.02 -9.68
C ILE A 37 -1.96 6.31 -9.22
N GLU A 38 -2.21 7.39 -9.96
CA GLU A 38 -1.64 8.70 -9.65
C GLU A 38 -2.00 9.15 -8.22
N PRO A 39 -1.02 9.53 -7.37
CA PRO A 39 -1.28 9.89 -5.98
C PRO A 39 -2.30 11.03 -5.81
N ASN A 40 -2.26 12.06 -6.67
CA ASN A 40 -3.22 13.15 -6.64
C ASN A 40 -4.65 12.66 -6.92
N TYR A 41 -4.83 11.79 -7.92
CA TYR A 41 -6.14 11.22 -8.22
C TYR A 41 -6.62 10.28 -7.10
N ALA A 42 -5.70 9.52 -6.48
CA ALA A 42 -6.05 8.75 -5.29
C ALA A 42 -6.60 9.67 -4.19
N ASP A 43 -5.98 10.83 -3.94
CA ASP A 43 -6.41 11.82 -2.93
C ASP A 43 -7.80 12.36 -3.21
N GLU A 44 -8.10 12.65 -4.48
CA GLU A 44 -9.45 13.02 -4.92
C GLU A 44 -10.46 11.91 -4.66
N LEU A 45 -10.12 10.64 -4.96
CA LEU A 45 -10.98 9.49 -4.67
C LEU A 45 -11.26 9.36 -3.16
N LEU A 46 -10.25 9.55 -2.30
CA LEU A 46 -10.45 9.52 -0.85
C LEU A 46 -11.47 10.58 -0.41
N VAL A 47 -11.27 11.84 -0.83
CA VAL A 47 -12.17 12.94 -0.47
C VAL A 47 -13.58 12.69 -0.98
N SER A 48 -13.70 12.20 -2.22
CA SER A 48 -14.99 11.88 -2.85
C SER A 48 -15.74 10.74 -2.15
N VAL A 49 -15.01 9.70 -1.69
CA VAL A 49 -15.60 8.54 -1.01
C VAL A 49 -15.92 8.84 0.46
N MET A 50 -15.02 9.51 1.18
CA MET A 50 -15.20 9.77 2.61
C MET A 50 -15.97 11.05 2.92
N GLY A 51 -16.07 11.99 1.98
CA GLY A 51 -16.75 13.27 2.20
C GLY A 51 -16.07 14.17 3.23
N VAL A 52 -14.79 13.95 3.50
CA VAL A 52 -13.99 14.72 4.47
C VAL A 52 -12.75 15.31 3.81
N SER A 53 -12.26 16.42 4.37
CA SER A 53 -11.02 17.05 3.93
C SER A 53 -9.83 16.11 4.13
N LEU A 54 -8.90 16.15 3.17
CA LEU A 54 -7.66 15.40 3.22
C LEU A 54 -6.78 15.88 4.40
N LYS A 55 -6.34 14.95 5.25
CA LYS A 55 -5.41 15.26 6.37
C LYS A 55 -3.95 15.30 5.92
N SER A 56 -3.58 14.43 4.97
CA SER A 56 -2.22 14.30 4.43
C SER A 56 -2.28 13.78 3.01
N LYS A 57 -1.41 14.30 2.13
CA LYS A 57 -1.25 13.81 0.77
C LYS A 57 -0.49 12.48 0.74
N CYS A 58 -0.77 11.65 -0.25
CA CYS A 58 0.04 10.47 -0.53
C CYS A 58 1.07 10.77 -1.63
N ASN A 59 2.20 10.06 -1.61
CA ASN A 59 3.19 10.09 -2.70
C ASN A 59 3.22 8.77 -3.48
N SER A 60 2.55 7.73 -2.98
CA SER A 60 2.38 6.45 -3.65
C SER A 60 0.99 5.90 -3.39
N ALA A 61 0.39 5.32 -4.43
CA ALA A 61 -0.92 4.71 -4.34
C ALA A 61 -1.04 3.49 -5.26
N ALA A 62 -1.80 2.51 -4.79
CA ALA A 62 -2.17 1.33 -5.55
C ALA A 62 -3.68 1.09 -5.48
N LEU A 63 -4.24 0.57 -6.55
CA LEU A 63 -5.63 0.17 -6.66
C LEU A 63 -5.70 -1.33 -6.93
N VAL A 64 -6.52 -2.05 -6.17
CA VAL A 64 -6.68 -3.50 -6.34
C VAL A 64 -8.15 -3.91 -6.37
N GLU A 65 -8.53 -4.71 -7.35
CA GLU A 65 -9.87 -5.31 -7.44
C GLU A 65 -9.95 -6.51 -6.48
N LEU A 66 -11.05 -6.62 -5.74
CA LEU A 66 -11.27 -7.63 -4.71
C LEU A 66 -12.34 -8.64 -5.14
N ASN A 67 -12.11 -9.92 -4.83
CA ASN A 67 -13.12 -10.97 -4.99
C ASN A 67 -14.25 -10.85 -3.94
N ASN A 68 -13.92 -10.35 -2.76
CA ASN A 68 -14.87 -10.17 -1.67
C ASN A 68 -15.75 -8.94 -1.88
N HIS A 69 -16.98 -9.01 -1.36
CA HIS A 69 -17.83 -7.83 -1.25
C HIS A 69 -17.28 -6.88 -0.17
N ALA A 70 -17.56 -5.58 -0.33
CA ALA A 70 -16.98 -4.52 0.51
C ALA A 70 -17.14 -4.74 2.02
N GLY A 71 -18.29 -5.21 2.49
CA GLY A 71 -18.52 -5.47 3.92
C GLY A 71 -17.55 -6.49 4.53
N ALA A 72 -17.30 -7.60 3.84
CA ALA A 72 -16.32 -8.59 4.27
C ALA A 72 -14.89 -8.04 4.25
N ALA A 73 -14.52 -7.26 3.24
CA ALA A 73 -13.21 -6.61 3.17
C ALA A 73 -13.00 -5.64 4.33
N ILE A 74 -14.01 -4.81 4.66
CA ILE A 74 -13.97 -3.88 5.80
C ILE A 74 -13.84 -4.64 7.13
N SER A 75 -14.60 -5.71 7.32
CA SER A 75 -14.54 -6.53 8.55
C SER A 75 -13.16 -7.16 8.77
N ARG A 76 -12.50 -7.58 7.68
CA ARG A 76 -11.13 -8.13 7.71
C ARG A 76 -10.09 -7.04 7.96
N LEU A 77 -10.21 -5.90 7.27
CA LEU A 77 -9.31 -4.76 7.41
C LEU A 77 -9.27 -4.24 8.86
N LYS A 78 -10.40 -4.25 9.58
CA LYS A 78 -10.47 -3.85 11.00
C LYS A 78 -9.61 -4.71 11.95
N LYS A 79 -9.18 -5.91 11.52
CA LYS A 79 -8.40 -6.85 12.35
C LYS A 79 -6.89 -6.72 12.13
N ILE A 80 -6.47 -5.87 11.21
CA ILE A 80 -5.07 -5.66 10.87
C ILE A 80 -4.72 -4.18 10.94
N HIS A 81 -3.44 -3.87 11.09
CA HIS A 81 -2.93 -2.50 11.21
C HIS A 81 -1.89 -2.19 10.13
N PRO A 82 -2.28 -2.23 8.83
CA PRO A 82 -1.36 -1.92 7.76
C PRO A 82 -0.87 -0.47 7.88
N PRO A 83 0.39 -0.17 7.46
CA PRO A 83 1.00 1.14 7.63
C PRO A 83 0.48 2.19 6.63
N ALA A 84 -0.43 1.81 5.72
CA ALA A 84 -1.03 2.67 4.72
C ALA A 84 -2.51 2.93 5.03
N HIS A 85 -3.04 4.05 4.52
CA HIS A 85 -4.48 4.30 4.59
C HIS A 85 -5.18 3.52 3.47
N ILE A 86 -6.24 2.79 3.81
CA ILE A 86 -6.93 1.88 2.89
C ILE A 86 -8.42 2.23 2.85
N ILE A 87 -8.94 2.46 1.65
CA ILE A 87 -10.34 2.78 1.40
C ILE A 87 -10.97 1.70 0.55
N ILE A 88 -12.16 1.24 0.93
CA ILE A 88 -12.92 0.25 0.17
C ILE A 88 -13.96 0.96 -0.70
N ILE A 89 -13.82 0.84 -2.02
CA ILE A 89 -14.71 1.46 -3.02
C ILE A 89 -15.63 0.38 -3.58
N SER A 90 -16.90 0.45 -3.23
CA SER A 90 -17.97 -0.43 -3.72
C SER A 90 -18.84 0.23 -4.80
N PRO A 91 -19.70 -0.54 -5.53
CA PRO A 91 -20.66 -0.01 -6.51
C PRO A 91 -21.63 1.06 -5.98
N ARG A 92 -21.72 1.23 -4.66
CA ARG A 92 -22.55 2.28 -4.04
C ARG A 92 -21.94 3.68 -4.18
N HIS A 93 -20.66 3.79 -4.51
CA HIS A 93 -20.00 5.09 -4.68
C HIS A 93 -20.02 5.50 -6.15
N LYS A 94 -20.35 6.77 -6.42
CA LYS A 94 -20.60 7.31 -7.77
C LYS A 94 -19.47 7.09 -8.78
N MET A 95 -18.23 7.03 -8.32
CA MET A 95 -17.00 6.92 -9.11
C MET A 95 -16.59 5.46 -9.38
N PHE A 96 -17.33 4.49 -8.83
CA PHE A 96 -16.98 3.07 -8.99
C PHE A 96 -16.97 2.63 -10.45
N GLU A 97 -18.00 2.98 -11.24
CA GLU A 97 -18.12 2.57 -12.64
C GLU A 97 -17.00 3.17 -13.51
N GLU A 98 -16.68 4.45 -13.30
CA GLU A 98 -15.56 5.11 -13.96
C GLU A 98 -14.23 4.42 -13.62
N LEU A 99 -14.03 4.13 -12.34
CA LEU A 99 -12.82 3.47 -11.84
C LEU A 99 -12.68 2.05 -12.41
N ALA A 100 -13.78 1.30 -12.47
CA ALA A 100 -13.83 -0.04 -13.05
C ALA A 100 -13.51 -0.03 -14.56
N GLY A 101 -13.99 0.96 -15.30
CA GLY A 101 -13.68 1.12 -16.73
C GLY A 101 -12.22 1.53 -17.00
N LYS A 102 -11.59 2.25 -16.06
CA LYS A 102 -10.18 2.64 -16.16
C LYS A 102 -9.21 1.57 -15.66
N PHE A 103 -9.63 0.74 -14.70
CA PHE A 103 -8.78 -0.24 -14.01
C PHE A 103 -7.90 -1.09 -14.94
N PRO A 104 -8.42 -1.69 -16.03
CA PRO A 104 -7.59 -2.52 -16.92
C PRO A 104 -6.48 -1.75 -17.65
N LYS A 105 -6.59 -0.42 -17.73
CA LYS A 105 -5.65 0.45 -18.44
C LYS A 105 -4.51 0.95 -17.56
N TYR A 106 -4.63 0.81 -16.25
CA TYR A 106 -3.57 1.25 -15.34
C TYR A 106 -2.36 0.31 -15.42
N PRO A 107 -1.13 0.84 -15.29
CA PRO A 107 0.07 0.03 -15.22
C PRO A 107 0.07 -0.81 -13.94
N GLU A 108 0.81 -1.91 -13.96
CA GLU A 108 0.97 -2.75 -12.76
C GLU A 108 1.74 -1.99 -11.67
N PHE A 109 1.37 -2.22 -10.41
CA PHE A 109 2.11 -1.69 -9.29
C PHE A 109 3.30 -2.61 -8.96
N ASP A 110 4.51 -2.06 -8.97
CA ASP A 110 5.72 -2.81 -8.61
C ASP A 110 5.72 -3.15 -7.12
N ARG A 111 5.73 -4.47 -6.82
CA ARG A 111 5.71 -5.01 -5.47
C ARG A 111 7.10 -5.37 -4.93
N THR A 112 8.17 -5.12 -5.69
CA THR A 112 9.53 -5.44 -5.28
C THR A 112 10.08 -4.41 -4.29
N PHE A 113 10.82 -4.87 -3.29
CA PHE A 113 11.52 -3.98 -2.35
C PHE A 113 12.91 -3.69 -2.89
N ASN A 114 13.18 -2.42 -3.19
CA ASN A 114 14.52 -1.98 -3.55
C ASN A 114 15.34 -1.88 -2.26
N HIS A 115 16.15 -2.89 -1.96
CA HIS A 115 17.18 -2.77 -0.94
C HIS A 115 18.22 -1.74 -1.42
N GLN A 116 18.03 -0.47 -1.09
CA GLN A 116 19.16 0.44 -1.05
C GLN A 116 20.03 -0.01 0.12
N LYS A 117 21.08 -0.78 -0.17
CA LYS A 117 22.19 -0.93 0.77
C LYS A 117 22.74 0.47 1.02
N SER A 118 22.43 1.07 2.16
CA SER A 118 23.19 2.21 2.64
C SER A 118 24.64 1.77 2.87
N PRO A 119 25.66 2.40 2.27
CA PRO A 119 27.04 2.16 2.67
C PRO A 119 27.25 2.84 4.02
N GLN A 120 27.08 2.09 5.11
CA GLN A 120 27.56 2.53 6.42
C GLN A 120 29.04 2.18 6.48
N GLY A 121 29.83 3.25 6.55
CA GLY A 121 31.25 3.30 6.23
C GLY A 121 32.17 2.50 7.15
N LEU A 122 33.31 2.18 6.55
CA LEU A 122 34.51 1.63 7.14
C LEU A 122 35.20 2.68 8.05
N ASP A 123 35.86 2.15 9.08
CA ASP A 123 36.98 2.69 9.88
C ASP A 123 36.72 3.66 11.04
N MET A 124 36.93 3.12 12.24
CA MET A 124 37.92 3.69 13.16
C MET A 124 38.70 2.58 13.91
N ILE A 125 40.00 2.54 13.61
CA ILE A 125 41.08 1.89 14.37
C ILE A 125 41.35 2.72 15.63
N GLN A 126 41.57 2.08 16.80
CA GLN A 126 42.72 2.38 17.69
C GLN A 126 42.87 1.31 18.80
N GLU A 127 44.14 1.03 19.06
CA GLU A 127 44.82 0.04 19.91
C GLU A 127 44.45 -0.07 21.39
N LYS A 128 44.69 -1.27 21.93
CA LYS A 128 45.50 -1.63 23.14
C LYS A 128 45.29 -3.14 23.36
N GLY A 129 46.23 -4.01 23.69
CA GLY A 129 47.63 -3.94 24.10
C GLY A 129 47.93 -5.29 24.77
N GLU A 130 49.17 -5.76 24.65
CA GLU A 130 49.89 -6.61 25.60
C GLU A 130 49.56 -8.11 25.80
N SER A 131 50.56 -8.92 25.39
CA SER A 131 51.32 -9.85 26.27
C SER A 131 51.04 -11.36 26.19
N SER A 132 52.06 -12.04 25.62
CA SER A 132 52.87 -13.12 26.23
C SER A 132 52.49 -14.61 26.12
N ASN A 133 53.54 -15.35 25.73
CA ASN A 133 53.90 -16.77 25.96
C ASN A 133 53.09 -17.84 25.19
N ALA A 134 53.70 -18.85 24.57
CA ALA A 134 55.00 -19.52 24.78
C ALA A 134 55.60 -20.01 23.45
#